data_AF-A0A7R6PU97-F1
#
_entry.id   AF-A0A7R6PU97-F1
#
_cell.length_a   1.000
_cell.length_b   1.000
_cell.length_c   1.000
_cell.angle_alpha   90.00
_cell.angle_beta   90.00
_cell.angle_gamma   90.00
#
_symmetry.space_group_name_H-M   'P 1'
#
loop_
_entity.id
_entity.type
_entity.pdbx_description
1 polymer ?
#
loop_
_entity_poly.entity_id
_entity_poly.type
_entity_poly.pdbx_seq_one_letter_code
_entity_poly.pdbx_strand_id
1 'polypeptide(L)'
;MSNIKQFLLRTDIKIFILCTLFFTIFSSIDLRVASFFYTPDEGFYLRDIWFNQFIHSTFARIHLLWLVAFIAGLIYCWKKGLKAKQKIFFFLIVTMVVGPGILVNVLIKDNSIGRARPVHIEQFGGKASFTPAFAYSGQCKKNCSFVSGHAAIGFYAIVLGWVFRKRAWFWAGFSLGAIIGLSRIMEGGHFLSDIVFAFWSVYFSTLLIARFFNYPSPAMSFFCKEDK
;
A
#
# COMPACT_ATOMS: atom_id res chain seq x y z
N MET A 1 28.79 8.05 12.56
CA MET A 1 27.66 8.54 13.39
C MET A 1 26.85 9.69 12.76
N SER A 2 27.37 10.42 11.75
CA SER A 2 26.63 11.49 11.02
C SER A 2 25.39 10.99 10.25
N ASN A 3 25.54 9.91 9.47
CA ASN A 3 24.48 9.43 8.55
C ASN A 3 23.24 8.84 9.24
N ILE A 4 23.39 8.19 10.40
CA ILE A 4 22.25 7.60 11.13
C ILE A 4 21.38 8.69 11.76
N LYS A 5 21.99 9.74 12.30
CA LYS A 5 21.26 10.90 12.85
C LYS A 5 20.48 11.61 11.75
N GLN A 6 21.10 11.88 10.59
CA GLN A 6 20.41 12.47 9.44
C GLN A 6 19.27 11.59 8.91
N PHE A 7 19.45 10.27 8.88
CA PHE A 7 18.40 9.32 8.50
C PHE A 7 17.20 9.35 9.45
N LEU A 8 17.43 9.30 10.77
CA LEU A 8 16.38 9.38 11.79
C LEU A 8 15.71 10.76 11.86
N LEU A 9 16.37 11.81 11.38
CA LEU A 9 15.81 13.16 11.33
C LEU A 9 14.74 13.32 10.25
N ARG A 10 14.70 12.43 9.24
CA ARG A 10 13.70 12.44 8.18
C ARG A 10 12.29 12.27 8.74
N THR A 11 11.38 13.16 8.39
CA THR A 11 10.03 13.18 8.96
C THR A 11 9.20 11.96 8.53
N ASP A 12 9.43 11.36 7.36
CA ASP A 12 8.75 10.14 6.92
C ASP A 12 9.13 8.96 7.80
N ILE A 13 10.41 8.86 8.17
CA ILE A 13 10.89 7.85 9.12
C ILE A 13 10.27 8.06 10.50
N LYS A 14 10.21 9.30 10.98
CA LYS A 14 9.56 9.62 12.28
C LYS A 14 8.09 9.23 12.28
N ILE A 15 7.34 9.54 11.22
CA ILE A 15 5.92 9.19 11.14
C ILE A 15 5.76 7.67 10.99
N PHE A 16 6.59 7.00 10.20
CA PHE A 16 6.57 5.53 10.10
C PHE A 16 6.81 4.86 11.47
N ILE A 17 7.81 5.34 12.22
CA ILE A 17 8.08 4.87 13.59
C ILE A 17 6.88 5.14 14.49
N LEU A 18 6.30 6.35 14.44
CA LEU A 18 5.11 6.70 15.21
C LEU A 18 3.92 5.79 14.86
N CYS A 19 3.65 5.53 13.59
CA CYS A 19 2.63 4.58 13.16
C CYS A 19 2.91 3.18 13.71
N THR A 20 4.15 2.71 13.62
CA THR A 20 4.55 1.38 14.13
C THR A 20 4.32 1.28 15.63
N LEU A 21 4.75 2.27 16.41
CA LEU A 21 4.53 2.32 17.85
C LEU A 21 3.03 2.40 18.18
N PHE A 22 2.28 3.27 17.48
CA PHE A 22 0.86 3.45 17.70
C PHE A 22 0.07 2.15 17.46
N PHE A 23 0.27 1.46 16.34
CA PHE A 23 -0.46 0.22 16.04
C PHE A 23 0.02 -0.99 16.87
N THR A 24 1.23 -0.93 17.42
CA THR A 24 1.72 -1.96 18.35
C THR A 24 1.10 -1.78 19.74
N ILE A 25 1.06 -0.54 20.26
CA ILE A 25 0.54 -0.23 21.60
C ILE A 25 -1.00 -0.22 21.61
N PHE A 26 -1.63 0.37 20.61
CA PHE A 26 -3.08 0.58 20.54
C PHE A 26 -3.74 -0.31 19.47
N SER A 27 -3.37 -1.60 19.43
CA SER A 27 -3.84 -2.55 18.41
C SER A 27 -5.37 -2.73 18.35
N SER A 28 -6.09 -2.43 19.43
CA SER A 28 -7.56 -2.47 19.48
C SER A 28 -8.23 -1.46 18.53
N ILE A 29 -7.49 -0.45 18.02
CA ILE A 29 -8.00 0.47 17.00
C ILE A 29 -8.43 -0.26 15.73
N ASP A 30 -7.75 -1.35 15.38
CA ASP A 30 -8.09 -2.18 14.22
C ASP A 30 -9.48 -2.79 14.36
N LEU A 31 -9.82 -3.28 15.56
CA LEU A 31 -11.15 -3.81 15.88
C LEU A 31 -12.19 -2.68 15.87
N ARG A 32 -11.89 -1.55 16.52
CA ARG A 32 -12.83 -0.42 16.62
C ARG A 32 -13.19 0.18 15.25
N VAL A 33 -12.21 0.26 14.34
CA VAL A 33 -12.45 0.78 12.99
C VAL A 33 -13.23 -0.23 12.15
N ALA A 34 -12.89 -1.52 12.24
CA ALA A 34 -13.65 -2.56 11.54
C ALA A 34 -15.10 -2.69 12.04
N SER A 35 -15.34 -2.48 13.35
CA SER A 35 -16.69 -2.57 13.94
C SER A 35 -17.65 -1.49 13.45
N PHE A 36 -17.16 -0.37 12.91
CA PHE A 36 -18.06 0.62 12.28
C PHE A 36 -18.78 0.10 11.04
N PHE A 37 -18.30 -1.00 10.45
CA PHE A 37 -18.85 -1.58 9.24
C PHE A 37 -19.44 -2.97 9.46
N TYR A 38 -19.64 -3.38 10.72
CA TYR A 38 -20.16 -4.69 11.08
C TYR A 38 -21.38 -4.57 12.00
N THR A 39 -22.41 -5.36 11.73
CA THR A 39 -23.52 -5.63 12.65
C THR A 39 -23.65 -7.14 12.87
N PRO A 40 -24.10 -7.61 14.05
CA PRO A 40 -24.29 -9.04 14.29
C PRO A 40 -25.28 -9.70 13.31
N ASP A 41 -26.32 -8.97 12.88
CA ASP A 41 -27.39 -9.51 12.03
C ASP A 41 -27.00 -9.59 10.55
N GLU A 42 -26.29 -8.59 10.03
CA GLU A 42 -25.96 -8.49 8.59
C GLU A 42 -24.48 -8.81 8.30
N GLY A 43 -23.66 -8.91 9.34
CA GLY A 43 -22.21 -8.99 9.20
C GLY A 43 -21.62 -7.69 8.67
N PHE A 44 -20.66 -7.79 7.74
CA PHE A 44 -20.11 -6.62 7.07
C PHE A 44 -21.09 -6.11 5.99
N TYR A 45 -22.07 -5.31 6.42
CA TYR A 45 -23.22 -4.89 5.62
C TYR A 45 -22.87 -4.07 4.36
N LEU A 46 -21.69 -3.44 4.33
CA LEU A 46 -21.20 -2.74 3.13
C LEU A 46 -20.41 -3.65 2.18
N ARG A 47 -20.29 -4.96 2.42
CA ARG A 47 -19.48 -5.83 1.55
C ARG A 47 -20.01 -5.89 0.12
N ASP A 48 -21.32 -6.03 -0.03
CA ASP A 48 -21.96 -6.37 -1.30
C ASP A 48 -22.56 -5.16 -2.03
N ILE A 49 -22.33 -3.93 -1.53
CA ILE A 49 -22.72 -2.74 -2.27
C ILE A 49 -21.93 -2.66 -3.58
N TRP A 50 -22.61 -2.20 -4.64
CA TRP A 50 -22.06 -2.15 -6.00
C TRP A 50 -20.69 -1.44 -6.06
N PHE A 51 -20.51 -0.38 -5.27
CA PHE A 51 -19.28 0.42 -5.23
C PHE A 51 -18.08 -0.39 -4.70
N ASN A 52 -18.27 -1.16 -3.63
CA ASN A 52 -17.19 -1.97 -3.05
C ASN A 52 -16.85 -3.14 -3.97
N GLN A 53 -17.86 -3.80 -4.53
CA GLN A 53 -17.68 -4.87 -5.52
C GLN A 53 -16.97 -4.38 -6.79
N PHE A 54 -17.29 -3.16 -7.25
CA PHE A 54 -16.59 -2.51 -8.36
C PHE A 54 -15.12 -2.25 -8.03
N ILE A 55 -14.82 -1.69 -6.86
CA ILE A 55 -13.43 -1.47 -6.43
C ILE A 55 -12.68 -2.79 -6.31
N HIS A 56 -13.26 -3.77 -5.63
CA HIS A 56 -12.67 -5.10 -5.44
C HIS A 56 -12.30 -5.74 -6.78
N SER A 57 -13.28 -5.89 -7.68
CA SER A 57 -13.09 -6.53 -8.98
C SER A 57 -12.10 -5.78 -9.88
N THR A 58 -12.17 -4.44 -9.89
CA THR A 58 -11.26 -3.60 -10.68
C THR A 58 -9.84 -3.72 -10.17
N PHE A 59 -9.60 -3.46 -8.88
CA PHE A 59 -8.26 -3.41 -8.33
C PHE A 59 -7.63 -4.80 -8.15
N ALA A 60 -8.41 -5.86 -8.21
CA ALA A 60 -7.89 -7.22 -8.31
C ALA A 60 -7.09 -7.48 -9.60
N ARG A 61 -7.35 -6.75 -10.70
CA ARG A 61 -6.75 -7.05 -12.02
C ARG A 61 -6.21 -5.84 -12.78
N ILE A 62 -6.58 -4.61 -12.40
CA ILE A 62 -6.21 -3.39 -13.12
C ILE A 62 -4.69 -3.21 -13.30
N HIS A 63 -3.90 -3.69 -12.34
CA HIS A 63 -2.45 -3.64 -12.38
C HIS A 63 -1.86 -4.44 -13.57
N LEU A 64 -2.53 -5.50 -14.02
CA LEU A 64 -2.12 -6.25 -15.22
C LEU A 64 -2.30 -5.40 -16.48
N LEU A 65 -3.41 -4.67 -16.58
CA LEU A 65 -3.67 -3.75 -17.69
C LEU A 65 -2.66 -2.60 -17.70
N TRP A 66 -2.37 -2.02 -16.53
CA TRP A 66 -1.32 -1.01 -16.39
C TRP A 66 0.05 -1.55 -16.80
N LEU A 67 0.38 -2.79 -16.42
CA LEU A 67 1.67 -3.41 -16.78
C LEU A 67 1.80 -3.56 -18.30
N VAL A 68 0.78 -4.10 -18.95
CA VAL A 68 0.74 -4.24 -20.41
C VAL A 68 0.86 -2.88 -21.09
N ALA A 69 0.12 -1.88 -20.62
CA ALA A 69 0.19 -0.53 -21.17
C ALA A 69 1.59 0.10 -21.00
N PHE A 70 2.23 -0.07 -19.84
CA PHE A 70 3.58 0.47 -19.62
C PHE A 70 4.63 -0.25 -20.46
N ILE A 71 4.53 -1.57 -20.63
CA ILE A 71 5.43 -2.36 -21.49
C ILE A 71 5.26 -1.93 -22.95
N ALA A 72 4.02 -1.80 -23.43
CA ALA A 72 3.75 -1.30 -24.77
C ALA A 72 4.30 0.11 -24.99
N GLY A 73 4.12 0.99 -24.00
CA GLY A 73 4.70 2.34 -24.00
C GLY A 73 6.24 2.33 -24.03
N LEU A 74 6.88 1.43 -23.29
CA LEU A 74 8.33 1.24 -23.30
C LEU A 74 8.83 0.79 -24.68
N ILE A 75 8.20 -0.24 -25.26
CA ILE A 75 8.53 -0.77 -26.59
C ILE A 75 8.38 0.33 -27.65
N TYR A 76 7.28 1.09 -27.61
CA TYR A 76 7.05 2.21 -28.52
C TYR A 76 8.15 3.28 -28.39
N CYS A 77 8.48 3.69 -27.17
CA CYS A 77 9.52 4.69 -26.92
C CYS A 77 10.91 4.18 -27.33
N TRP A 78 11.16 2.88 -27.23
CA TRP A 78 12.39 2.25 -27.71
C TRP A 78 12.52 2.33 -29.23
N LYS A 79 11.48 1.92 -29.96
CA LYS A 79 11.42 2.00 -31.43
C LYS A 79 11.55 3.44 -31.97
N LYS A 80 11.07 4.44 -31.22
CA LYS A 80 11.15 5.86 -31.58
C LYS A 80 12.39 6.58 -31.04
N GLY A 81 13.29 5.90 -30.33
CA GLY A 81 14.50 6.52 -29.76
C GLY A 81 14.25 7.54 -28.65
N LEU A 82 13.06 7.54 -28.03
CA LEU A 82 12.65 8.51 -27.01
C LEU A 82 13.21 8.17 -25.62
N LYS A 83 14.53 8.27 -25.45
CA LYS A 83 15.27 7.83 -24.24
C LYS A 83 14.69 8.36 -22.92
N ALA A 84 14.27 9.63 -22.88
CA ALA A 84 13.67 10.22 -21.68
C ALA A 84 12.36 9.53 -21.27
N LYS A 85 11.51 9.17 -22.25
CA LYS A 85 10.24 8.47 -21.99
C LYS A 85 10.45 6.99 -21.68
N GLN A 86 11.47 6.35 -22.26
CA GLN A 86 11.86 4.98 -21.92
C GLN A 86 12.16 4.87 -20.42
N LYS A 87 12.95 5.81 -19.87
CA LYS A 87 13.25 5.86 -18.44
C LYS A 87 12.00 5.96 -17.56
N ILE A 88 11.00 6.75 -17.98
CA ILE A 88 9.72 6.89 -17.27
C ILE A 88 8.97 5.56 -17.25
N PHE A 89 8.77 4.92 -18.42
CA PHE A 89 8.04 3.65 -18.47
C PHE A 89 8.77 2.53 -17.73
N PHE A 90 10.09 2.49 -17.82
CA PHE A 90 10.89 1.52 -17.08
C PHE A 90 10.77 1.74 -15.56
N PHE A 91 10.81 2.99 -15.10
CA PHE A 91 10.59 3.33 -13.69
C PHE A 91 9.20 2.92 -13.20
N LEU A 92 8.14 3.16 -13.98
CA LEU A 92 6.78 2.73 -13.66
C LEU A 92 6.68 1.20 -13.53
N ILE A 93 7.22 0.45 -14.49
CA ILE A 93 7.22 -1.01 -14.48
C ILE A 93 7.96 -1.56 -13.25
N VAL A 94 9.20 -1.12 -13.03
CA VAL A 94 10.02 -1.59 -11.91
C VAL A 94 9.36 -1.27 -10.57
N THR A 95 8.79 -0.07 -10.41
CA THR A 95 8.10 0.32 -9.18
C THR A 95 6.87 -0.55 -8.90
N MET A 96 6.08 -0.87 -9.93
CA MET A 96 4.89 -1.71 -9.76
C MET A 96 5.24 -3.17 -9.47
N VAL A 97 6.23 -3.72 -10.16
CA VAL A 97 6.67 -5.10 -9.98
C VAL A 97 7.33 -5.27 -8.62
N VAL A 98 8.23 -4.38 -8.23
CA VAL A 98 8.98 -4.52 -6.97
C VAL A 98 8.15 -4.16 -5.75
N GLY A 99 7.38 -3.07 -5.78
CA GLY A 99 6.59 -2.60 -4.63
C GLY A 99 5.35 -3.47 -4.37
N PRO A 100 4.24 -3.26 -5.09
CA PRO A 100 3.04 -4.08 -4.94
C PRO A 100 3.24 -5.57 -5.28
N GLY A 101 3.96 -5.89 -6.36
CA GLY A 101 4.09 -7.26 -6.85
C GLY A 101 4.94 -8.16 -5.95
N ILE A 102 6.22 -7.83 -5.78
CA ILE A 102 7.17 -8.66 -5.04
C ILE A 102 7.08 -8.36 -3.54
N LEU A 103 7.30 -7.11 -3.12
CA LEU A 103 7.37 -6.78 -1.70
C LEU A 103 6.03 -7.04 -0.99
N VAL A 104 4.94 -6.48 -1.48
CA VAL A 104 3.64 -6.63 -0.79
C VAL A 104 3.04 -8.01 -0.99
N ASN A 105 2.89 -8.47 -2.24
CA ASN A 105 2.16 -9.71 -2.48
C ASN A 105 2.98 -10.97 -2.18
N VAL A 106 4.22 -11.06 -2.65
CA VAL A 106 5.05 -12.27 -2.47
C VAL A 106 5.75 -12.29 -1.11
N LEU A 107 6.47 -11.22 -0.76
CA LEU A 107 7.32 -11.23 0.44
C LEU A 107 6.54 -11.01 1.73
N ILE A 108 5.59 -10.07 1.73
CA ILE A 108 4.79 -9.80 2.93
C ILE A 108 3.58 -10.73 2.97
N LYS A 109 2.69 -10.73 1.98
CA LYS A 109 1.38 -11.38 2.12
C LYS A 109 1.41 -12.91 2.07
N ASP A 110 2.24 -13.50 1.21
CA ASP A 110 2.36 -14.97 1.12
C ASP A 110 3.25 -15.56 2.23
N ASN A 111 4.11 -14.75 2.86
CA ASN A 111 4.97 -15.17 3.97
C ASN A 111 4.62 -14.51 5.31
N SER A 112 3.51 -13.75 5.41
CA SER A 112 3.18 -13.05 6.65
C SER A 112 2.70 -14.04 7.68
N ILE A 113 3.16 -13.85 8.92
CA ILE A 113 2.45 -13.67 10.21
C ILE A 113 1.16 -14.48 10.48
N GLY A 114 0.42 -14.95 9.47
CA GLY A 114 -0.76 -15.80 9.59
C GLY A 114 -1.98 -15.03 10.07
N ARG A 115 -1.96 -13.70 10.01
CA ARG A 115 -3.02 -12.84 10.54
C ARG A 115 -4.34 -13.08 9.80
N ALA A 116 -5.35 -13.54 10.53
CA ALA A 116 -6.71 -13.70 10.02
C ALA A 116 -7.33 -12.34 9.64
N ARG A 117 -8.23 -12.34 8.65
CA ARG A 117 -8.97 -11.13 8.25
C ARG A 117 -10.10 -10.84 9.23
N PRO A 118 -10.61 -9.59 9.31
CA PRO A 118 -11.76 -9.25 10.15
C PRO A 118 -12.95 -10.21 9.98
N VAL A 119 -13.33 -10.57 8.76
CA VAL A 119 -14.42 -11.53 8.49
C VAL A 119 -14.24 -12.94 9.07
N HIS A 120 -13.04 -13.28 9.55
CA HIS A 120 -12.73 -14.61 10.06
C HIS A 120 -12.49 -14.64 11.57
N ILE A 121 -12.50 -13.49 12.26
CA ILE A 121 -12.26 -13.45 13.71
C ILE A 121 -13.55 -13.51 14.54
N GLU A 122 -13.46 -14.03 15.76
CA GLU A 122 -14.59 -14.19 16.70
C GLU A 122 -15.40 -12.92 16.92
N GLN A 123 -14.73 -11.77 17.02
CA GLN A 123 -15.35 -10.45 17.22
C GLN A 123 -16.34 -10.07 16.10
N PHE A 124 -16.22 -10.68 14.92
CA PHE A 124 -17.05 -10.42 13.75
C PHE A 124 -17.72 -11.70 13.22
N GLY A 125 -18.01 -12.66 14.11
CA GLY A 125 -18.75 -13.89 13.80
C GLY A 125 -17.91 -15.01 13.17
N GLY A 126 -16.58 -14.87 13.18
CA GLY A 126 -15.64 -15.89 12.71
C GLY A 126 -15.17 -16.84 13.82
N LYS A 127 -14.09 -17.57 13.54
CA LYS A 127 -13.52 -18.62 14.43
C LYS A 127 -12.06 -18.39 14.82
N ALA A 128 -11.39 -17.42 14.20
CA ALA A 128 -10.00 -17.09 14.48
C ALA A 128 -9.92 -16.06 15.61
N SER A 129 -8.79 -16.03 16.33
CA SER A 129 -8.55 -14.99 17.32
C SER A 129 -7.97 -13.74 16.64
N PHE A 130 -8.37 -12.56 17.11
CA PHE A 130 -7.74 -11.31 16.71
C PHE A 130 -6.23 -11.35 16.98
N THR A 131 -5.44 -10.80 16.06
CA THR A 131 -3.99 -10.67 16.21
C THR A 131 -3.57 -9.25 15.82
N PRO A 132 -2.77 -8.55 16.66
CA PRO A 132 -2.22 -7.24 16.32
C PRO A 132 -1.38 -7.23 15.04
N ALA A 133 -1.18 -6.04 14.47
CA ALA A 133 -0.16 -5.87 13.43
C ALA A 133 1.21 -6.31 13.98
N PHE A 134 2.03 -6.93 13.13
CA PHE A 134 3.39 -7.44 13.44
C PHE A 134 3.49 -8.67 14.37
N ALA A 135 2.40 -9.13 14.99
CA ALA A 135 2.43 -10.31 15.88
C ALA A 135 2.13 -11.61 15.10
N TYR A 136 3.02 -12.60 15.14
CA TYR A 136 2.79 -13.90 14.50
C TYR A 136 1.63 -14.66 15.15
N SER A 137 0.77 -15.26 14.32
CA SER A 137 -0.38 -16.05 14.74
C SER A 137 -0.47 -17.42 14.05
N GLY A 138 0.03 -17.56 12.82
CA GLY A 138 -0.08 -18.83 12.08
C GLY A 138 -1.51 -19.26 11.72
N GLN A 139 -2.51 -18.40 11.94
CA GLN A 139 -3.94 -18.71 11.78
C GLN A 139 -4.44 -18.65 10.33
N CYS A 140 -3.58 -18.24 9.39
CA CYS A 140 -3.88 -18.13 7.97
C CYS A 140 -2.73 -18.69 7.13
N LYS A 141 -3.05 -19.49 6.11
CA LYS A 141 -2.06 -20.18 5.27
C LYS A 141 -1.67 -19.42 4.01
N LYS A 142 -2.61 -18.68 3.40
CA LYS A 142 -2.41 -17.89 2.17
C LYS A 142 -3.35 -16.71 2.15
N ASN A 143 -2.99 -15.66 1.40
CA ASN A 143 -3.84 -14.48 1.19
C ASN A 143 -4.28 -13.79 2.50
N CYS A 144 -3.37 -13.75 3.48
CA CYS A 144 -3.65 -13.25 4.83
C CYS A 144 -3.89 -11.73 4.86
N SER A 145 -4.32 -11.24 6.02
CA SER A 145 -4.76 -9.84 6.17
C SER A 145 -3.60 -8.85 6.03
N PHE A 146 -2.45 -9.13 6.62
CA PHE A 146 -1.34 -8.18 6.66
C PHE A 146 -0.35 -8.41 5.49
N VAL A 147 -0.04 -7.43 4.63
CA VAL A 147 -0.68 -6.12 4.40
C VAL A 147 -1.67 -6.17 3.22
N SER A 148 -2.46 -5.11 3.03
CA SER A 148 -3.47 -5.07 1.97
C SER A 148 -2.88 -4.90 0.57
N GLY A 149 -2.96 -5.95 -0.25
CA GLY A 149 -2.54 -5.93 -1.66
C GLY A 149 -3.37 -4.98 -2.54
N HIS A 150 -4.69 -4.92 -2.34
CA HIS A 150 -5.55 -4.00 -3.09
C HIS A 150 -5.20 -2.53 -2.78
N ALA A 151 -4.99 -2.21 -1.50
CA ALA A 151 -4.57 -0.87 -1.11
C ALA A 151 -3.18 -0.55 -1.67
N ALA A 152 -2.25 -1.51 -1.65
CA ALA A 152 -0.92 -1.32 -2.25
C ALA A 152 -0.97 -1.02 -3.76
N ILE A 153 -1.84 -1.70 -4.52
CA ILE A 153 -2.07 -1.38 -5.94
C ILE A 153 -2.66 0.02 -6.09
N GLY A 154 -3.55 0.45 -5.20
CA GLY A 154 -4.06 1.82 -5.17
C GLY A 154 -2.96 2.86 -4.88
N PHE A 155 -2.20 2.63 -3.81
CA PHE A 155 -1.11 3.50 -3.39
C PHE A 155 0.03 3.56 -4.41
N TYR A 156 0.18 2.58 -5.30
CA TYR A 156 1.16 2.65 -6.39
C TYR A 156 1.05 3.95 -7.20
N ALA A 157 -0.15 4.52 -7.33
CA ALA A 157 -0.36 5.79 -8.03
C ALA A 157 0.44 6.98 -7.46
N ILE A 158 0.96 6.91 -6.22
CA ILE A 158 1.87 7.93 -5.68
C ILE A 158 3.13 8.12 -6.54
N VAL A 159 3.53 7.10 -7.32
CA VAL A 159 4.68 7.15 -8.25
C VAL A 159 4.57 8.31 -9.24
N LEU A 160 3.34 8.73 -9.59
CA LEU A 160 3.08 9.86 -10.48
C LEU A 160 3.57 11.18 -9.89
N GLY A 161 3.67 11.29 -8.56
CA GLY A 161 4.32 12.42 -7.89
C GLY A 161 5.78 12.59 -8.32
N TRP A 162 6.53 11.50 -8.45
CA TRP A 162 7.91 11.51 -8.94
C TRP A 162 7.99 11.77 -10.44
N VAL A 163 7.11 11.12 -11.23
CA VAL A 163 7.10 11.27 -12.70
C VAL A 163 6.78 12.70 -13.12
N PHE A 164 5.72 13.30 -12.56
CA PHE A 164 5.29 14.65 -12.90
C PHE A 164 5.94 15.74 -12.04
N ARG A 165 6.73 15.35 -11.03
CA ARG A 165 7.38 16.25 -10.06
C ARG A 165 6.40 17.23 -9.40
N LYS A 166 5.19 16.77 -9.13
CA LYS A 166 4.07 17.59 -8.64
C LYS A 166 3.40 16.92 -7.43
N ARG A 167 3.33 17.62 -6.31
CA ARG A 167 2.73 17.13 -5.05
C ARG A 167 1.26 16.72 -5.20
N ALA A 168 0.51 17.40 -6.06
CA ALA A 168 -0.89 17.06 -6.32
C ALA A 168 -1.07 15.61 -6.79
N TRP A 169 -0.14 15.08 -7.60
CA TRP A 169 -0.19 13.70 -8.07
C TRP A 169 0.17 12.68 -6.99
N PHE A 170 1.07 13.03 -6.07
CA PHE A 170 1.34 12.21 -4.89
C PHE A 170 0.07 12.08 -4.03
N TRP A 171 -0.57 13.21 -3.73
CA TRP A 171 -1.79 13.20 -2.91
C TRP A 171 -2.99 12.56 -3.60
N ALA A 172 -3.14 12.75 -4.91
CA ALA A 172 -4.17 12.03 -5.67
C ALA A 172 -3.96 10.50 -5.59
N GLY A 173 -2.70 10.04 -5.73
CA GLY A 173 -2.36 8.63 -5.57
C GLY A 173 -2.57 8.11 -4.15
N PHE A 174 -2.23 8.91 -3.14
CA PHE A 174 -2.48 8.59 -1.73
C PHE A 174 -4.00 8.45 -1.47
N SER A 175 -4.79 9.42 -1.91
CA SER A 175 -6.25 9.40 -1.74
C SER A 175 -6.88 8.19 -2.44
N LEU A 176 -6.42 7.85 -3.65
CA LEU A 176 -6.87 6.65 -4.35
C LEU A 176 -6.61 5.39 -3.51
N GLY A 177 -5.38 5.20 -3.05
CA GLY A 177 -5.02 4.06 -2.20
C GLY A 177 -5.80 4.02 -0.89
N ALA A 178 -6.06 5.18 -0.27
CA ALA A 178 -6.86 5.29 0.94
C ALA A 178 -8.33 4.93 0.71
N ILE A 179 -8.95 5.37 -0.39
CA ILE A 179 -10.34 5.02 -0.76
C ILE A 179 -10.46 3.52 -1.01
N ILE A 180 -9.52 2.93 -1.75
CA ILE A 180 -9.48 1.48 -1.99
C ILE A 180 -9.26 0.75 -0.67
N GLY A 181 -8.35 1.22 0.17
CA GLY A 181 -8.12 0.66 1.50
C GLY A 181 -9.36 0.69 2.39
N LEU A 182 -10.10 1.80 2.37
CA LEU A 182 -11.36 1.93 3.10
C LEU A 182 -12.38 0.90 2.60
N SER A 183 -12.53 0.71 1.28
CA SER A 183 -13.40 -0.36 0.75
C SER A 183 -13.03 -1.74 1.29
N ARG A 184 -11.73 -2.02 1.46
CA ARG A 184 -11.26 -3.28 2.03
C ARG A 184 -11.63 -3.46 3.49
N ILE A 185 -11.66 -2.37 4.26
CA ILE A 185 -12.10 -2.39 5.67
C ILE A 185 -13.61 -2.59 5.73
N MET A 186 -14.37 -1.88 4.87
CA MET A 186 -15.83 -1.98 4.80
C MET A 186 -16.32 -3.40 4.47
N GLU A 187 -15.56 -4.14 3.66
CA GLU A 187 -15.85 -5.55 3.36
C GLU A 187 -15.46 -6.53 4.48
N GLY A 188 -14.69 -6.06 5.48
CA GLY A 188 -14.02 -6.87 6.50
C GLY A 188 -12.81 -7.62 5.97
N GLY A 189 -12.27 -7.24 4.81
CA GLY A 189 -11.13 -7.90 4.19
C GLY A 189 -9.79 -7.57 4.82
N HIS A 190 -9.66 -6.39 5.44
CA HIS A 190 -8.41 -5.88 6.00
C HIS A 190 -8.68 -4.96 7.20
N PHE A 191 -7.74 -4.91 8.15
CA PHE A 191 -7.74 -3.94 9.24
C PHE A 191 -7.12 -2.61 8.81
N LEU A 192 -7.31 -1.55 9.61
CA LEU A 192 -6.74 -0.23 9.33
C LEU A 192 -5.21 -0.27 9.23
N SER A 193 -4.54 -0.98 10.15
CA SER A 193 -3.09 -1.17 10.11
C SER A 193 -2.61 -1.82 8.80
N ASP A 194 -3.36 -2.79 8.26
CA ASP A 194 -3.01 -3.44 6.99
C ASP A 194 -2.99 -2.42 5.82
N ILE A 195 -3.82 -1.38 5.88
CA ILE A 195 -3.88 -0.30 4.88
C ILE A 195 -2.72 0.68 5.08
N VAL A 196 -2.48 1.10 6.31
CA VAL A 196 -1.39 2.04 6.66
C VAL A 196 -0.03 1.46 6.28
N PHE A 197 0.22 0.19 6.59
CA PHE A 197 1.48 -0.46 6.26
C PHE A 197 1.58 -0.89 4.79
N ALA A 198 0.47 -1.03 4.07
CA ALA A 198 0.49 -1.11 2.60
C ALA A 198 1.01 0.21 1.99
N PHE A 199 0.54 1.36 2.47
CA PHE A 199 1.07 2.67 2.04
C PHE A 199 2.57 2.77 2.30
N TRP A 200 3.04 2.51 3.52
CA TRP A 200 4.45 2.62 3.85
C TRP A 200 5.34 1.69 3.03
N SER A 201 4.88 0.45 2.79
CA SER A 201 5.60 -0.51 1.94
C SER A 201 5.77 0.01 0.51
N VAL A 202 4.70 0.58 -0.07
CA VAL A 202 4.74 1.17 -1.42
C VAL A 202 5.55 2.47 -1.45
N TYR A 203 5.42 3.32 -0.44
CA TYR A 203 6.16 4.58 -0.33
C TYR A 203 7.66 4.34 -0.27
N PHE A 204 8.14 3.47 0.64
CA PHE A 204 9.57 3.23 0.79
C PHE A 204 10.16 2.49 -0.41
N SER A 205 9.46 1.52 -0.99
CA SER A 205 9.92 0.87 -2.22
C SER A 205 10.01 1.86 -3.38
N THR A 206 8.99 2.71 -3.58
CA THR A 206 9.01 3.77 -4.60
C THR A 206 10.16 4.75 -4.37
N LEU A 207 10.38 5.17 -3.13
CA LEU A 207 11.47 6.07 -2.78
C LEU A 207 12.85 5.48 -3.09
N LEU A 208 13.09 4.22 -2.73
CA LEU A 208 14.36 3.54 -3.00
C LEU A 208 14.61 3.38 -4.49
N ILE A 209 13.59 2.97 -5.25
CA ILE A 209 13.67 2.82 -6.71
C ILE A 209 13.86 4.20 -7.36
N ALA A 210 13.15 5.23 -6.90
CA ALA A 210 13.32 6.59 -7.41
C ALA A 210 14.75 7.10 -7.21
N ARG A 211 15.37 6.81 -6.06
CA ARG A 211 16.80 7.12 -5.81
C ARG A 211 17.71 6.39 -6.79
N PHE A 212 17.51 5.09 -7.01
CA PHE A 212 18.28 4.32 -8.00
C PHE A 212 18.16 4.90 -9.42
N PHE A 213 16.99 5.41 -9.78
CA PHE A 213 16.74 6.06 -11.06
C PHE A 213 17.14 7.55 -11.09
N ASN A 214 17.69 8.12 -10.02
CA ASN A 214 17.97 9.56 -9.89
C ASN A 214 16.73 10.44 -10.18
N TYR A 215 15.54 9.96 -9.84
CA TYR A 215 14.34 10.80 -9.81
C TYR A 215 14.36 11.64 -8.54
N PRO A 216 14.36 12.99 -8.65
CA PRO A 216 14.23 13.82 -7.47
C PRO A 216 12.88 13.50 -6.81
N SER A 217 12.86 13.54 -5.47
CA SER A 217 11.61 13.48 -4.73
C SER A 217 10.64 14.53 -5.31
N PRO A 218 9.32 14.25 -5.42
CA PRO A 218 8.33 15.23 -5.86
C PRO A 218 8.64 16.58 -5.23
N ALA A 219 8.91 17.56 -6.11
CA ALA A 219 9.68 18.75 -5.76
C ALA A 219 9.17 19.39 -4.47
N MET A 220 10.13 19.69 -3.59
CA MET A 220 9.98 20.27 -2.27
C MET A 220 9.44 19.28 -1.23
N SER A 221 10.36 18.73 -0.44
CA SER A 221 10.18 18.21 0.93
C SER A 221 8.74 17.89 1.36
N PHE A 222 8.35 16.61 1.27
CA PHE A 222 7.28 16.15 2.15
C PHE A 222 7.79 16.05 3.59
N PHE A 223 9.05 15.63 3.73
CA PHE A 223 9.61 15.18 5.01
C PHE A 223 11.12 15.35 5.19
N CYS A 224 11.85 15.80 4.17
CA CYS A 224 13.29 15.99 4.23
C CYS A 224 13.58 17.45 3.84
N LYS A 225 14.13 18.24 4.77
CA LYS A 225 14.82 19.48 4.40
C LYS A 225 15.98 19.04 3.48
N GLU A 226 16.17 19.72 2.36
CA GLU A 226 17.40 19.55 1.60
C GLU A 226 18.56 19.96 2.52
N ASP A 227 19.51 19.05 2.73
CA ASP A 227 20.84 19.46 3.15
C ASP A 227 21.40 20.26 1.97
N LYS A 228 21.56 21.57 2.20
CA LYS A 228 22.40 22.43 1.36
C LYS A 228 23.86 22.13 1.66
#